data_AF-A0A4S4BZR1-F1
#
_entry.id   AF-A0A4S4BZR1-F1
#
_cell.length_a   1.000
_cell.length_b   1.000
_cell.length_c   1.000
_cell.angle_alpha   90.00
_cell.angle_beta   90.00
_cell.angle_gamma   90.00
#
_symmetry.space_group_name_H-M   'P 1'
#
loop_
_entity.id
_entity.type
_entity.pdbx_description
1 polymer ?
#
loop_
_entity_poly.entity_id
_entity_poly.type
_entity_poly.pdbx_seq_one_letter_code
_entity_poly.pdbx_strand_id
1 'polypeptide(L)'
;MRDIREWFGVHQAAQGRTGQSLDSLLALYVKAITRYFSCEEAKSSSELILAARTRELAGGQRMFLDWFEEVGQPSIMRILQGKIPENEELIAQFDYEKFILEEEMGFEYPEDVRASLINIVIDLPARIESAASVEVIMDIYQVGQYTMSYGMDIHSNLPIRQVSLFSDKW
;
A
#
# COMPACT_ATOMS: atom_id res chain seq x y z
N MET A 1 -0.83 -10.65 -18.74
CA MET A 1 -0.32 -9.58 -17.85
C MET A 1 0.79 -10.20 -17.04
N ARG A 2 2.00 -9.62 -17.02
CA ARG A 2 3.02 -10.02 -16.02
C ARG A 2 2.47 -9.73 -14.63
N ASP A 3 2.96 -10.45 -13.63
CA ASP A 3 2.61 -10.19 -12.24
C ASP A 3 2.91 -8.72 -11.91
N ILE A 4 1.93 -8.01 -11.35
CA ILE A 4 2.06 -6.57 -11.08
C ILE A 4 3.19 -6.30 -10.08
N ARG A 5 3.45 -7.24 -9.18
CA ARG A 5 4.51 -7.13 -8.18
C ARG A 5 5.87 -7.29 -8.82
N GLU A 6 6.00 -8.14 -9.84
CA GLU A 6 7.21 -8.26 -10.65
C GLU A 6 7.52 -6.97 -11.42
N TRP A 7 6.50 -6.21 -11.83
CA TRP A 7 6.72 -4.90 -12.47
C TRP A 7 7.46 -3.92 -11.56
N PHE A 8 7.24 -4.02 -10.24
CA PHE A 8 7.99 -3.31 -9.21
C PHE A 8 9.27 -4.03 -8.77
N GLY A 9 9.61 -5.18 -9.34
CA GLY A 9 10.78 -5.98 -8.97
C GLY A 9 10.60 -6.83 -7.71
N VAL A 10 9.36 -7.13 -7.31
CA VAL A 10 9.04 -7.95 -6.13
C VAL A 10 8.49 -9.31 -6.56
N HIS A 11 9.18 -10.39 -6.17
CA HIS A 11 8.81 -11.78 -6.47
C HIS A 11 8.05 -12.44 -5.32
N GLN A 12 7.01 -11.79 -4.81
CA GLN A 12 6.11 -12.34 -3.80
C GLN A 12 4.70 -12.35 -4.34
N ALA A 13 3.98 -13.47 -4.26
CA ALA A 13 2.61 -13.54 -4.73
C ALA A 13 1.63 -12.78 -3.80
N ALA A 14 0.50 -12.36 -4.35
CA ALA A 14 -0.62 -11.86 -3.56
C ALA A 14 -1.09 -12.87 -2.50
N GLN A 15 -1.32 -12.39 -1.29
CA GLN A 15 -1.87 -13.18 -0.18
C GLN A 15 -3.31 -12.75 0.07
N GLY A 16 -4.23 -13.71 0.12
CA GLY A 16 -5.64 -13.46 0.45
C GLY A 16 -6.37 -12.59 -0.58
N ARG A 17 -7.58 -12.14 -0.23
CA ARG A 17 -8.36 -11.23 -1.08
C ARG A 17 -7.83 -9.81 -0.99
N THR A 18 -7.27 -9.43 0.16
CA THR A 18 -6.71 -8.10 0.37
C THR A 18 -5.49 -7.85 -0.51
N GLY A 19 -4.60 -8.83 -0.62
CA GLY A 19 -3.47 -8.76 -1.55
C GLY A 19 -3.91 -8.69 -3.02
N GLN A 20 -4.97 -9.40 -3.40
CA GLN A 20 -5.52 -9.34 -4.76
C GLN A 20 -6.16 -7.98 -5.08
N SER A 21 -6.85 -7.38 -4.11
CA SER A 21 -7.42 -6.03 -4.24
C SER A 21 -6.30 -4.98 -4.36
N LEU A 22 -5.23 -5.08 -3.57
CA LEU A 22 -4.05 -4.23 -3.72
C LEU A 22 -3.42 -4.37 -5.11
N ASP A 23 -3.25 -5.60 -5.59
CA ASP A 23 -2.69 -5.87 -6.91
C ASP A 23 -3.55 -5.26 -8.04
N SER A 24 -4.88 -5.27 -7.88
CA SER A 24 -5.82 -4.61 -8.79
C SER A 24 -5.66 -3.09 -8.79
N LEU A 25 -5.54 -2.46 -7.61
CA LEU A 25 -5.24 -1.03 -7.50
C LEU A 25 -3.89 -0.68 -8.13
N LEU A 26 -2.85 -1.46 -7.86
CA LEU A 26 -1.51 -1.25 -8.43
C LEU A 26 -1.47 -1.47 -9.94
N ALA A 27 -2.29 -2.36 -10.49
CA ALA A 27 -2.40 -2.53 -11.93
C ALA A 27 -2.97 -1.26 -12.60
N LEU A 28 -3.98 -0.63 -11.99
CA LEU A 28 -4.50 0.65 -12.46
C LEU A 28 -3.47 1.77 -12.27
N TYR A 29 -2.77 1.80 -11.13
CA TYR A 29 -1.67 2.72 -10.87
C TYR A 29 -0.60 2.66 -11.97
N VAL A 30 -0.15 1.46 -12.33
CA VAL A 30 0.86 1.26 -13.37
C VAL A 30 0.34 1.74 -14.73
N LYS A 31 -0.92 1.45 -15.05
CA LYS A 31 -1.56 1.96 -16.27
C LYS A 31 -1.60 3.49 -16.31
N ALA A 32 -1.94 4.12 -15.20
CA ALA A 32 -2.00 5.57 -15.07
C ALA A 32 -0.61 6.21 -15.17
N ILE A 33 0.38 5.74 -14.42
CA ILE A 33 1.73 6.34 -14.40
C ILE A 33 2.47 6.14 -15.74
N THR A 34 2.34 4.96 -16.35
CA THR A 34 2.92 4.71 -17.67
C THR A 34 2.29 5.62 -18.73
N ARG A 35 0.97 5.82 -18.70
CA ARG A 35 0.29 6.76 -19.60
C ARG A 35 0.65 8.23 -19.32
N TYR A 36 0.77 8.61 -18.04
CA TYR A 36 1.17 9.97 -17.63
C TYR A 36 2.52 10.40 -18.21
N PHE A 37 3.49 9.49 -18.25
CA PHE A 37 4.80 9.72 -18.88
C PHE A 37 4.84 9.29 -20.37
N SER A 38 3.72 8.80 -20.91
CA SER A 38 3.57 8.24 -22.26
C SER A 38 4.51 7.05 -22.55
N CYS A 39 4.81 6.26 -21.53
CA CYS A 39 5.72 5.11 -21.50
C CYS A 39 4.93 3.79 -21.32
N GLU A 40 3.81 3.62 -22.02
CA GLU A 40 2.90 2.46 -21.90
C GLU A 40 3.57 1.11 -22.23
N GLU A 41 4.64 1.12 -23.01
CA GLU A 41 5.43 -0.07 -23.36
C GLU A 41 6.40 -0.52 -22.26
N ALA A 42 6.53 0.24 -21.16
CA ALA A 42 7.47 -0.07 -20.09
C ALA A 42 7.05 -1.34 -19.32
N LYS A 43 7.94 -2.34 -19.31
CA LYS A 43 7.67 -3.65 -18.70
C LYS A 43 8.09 -3.75 -17.24
N SER A 44 8.73 -2.70 -16.72
CA SER A 44 9.11 -2.55 -15.33
C SER A 44 9.16 -1.07 -14.93
N SER A 45 9.11 -0.82 -13.63
CA SER A 45 9.35 0.51 -13.03
C SER A 45 10.70 1.11 -13.46
N SER A 46 11.77 0.31 -13.49
CA SER A 46 13.09 0.76 -13.97
C SER A 46 13.09 1.16 -15.45
N GLU A 47 12.39 0.39 -16.30
CA GLU A 47 12.21 0.76 -17.72
C GLU A 47 11.40 2.05 -17.87
N LEU A 48 10.37 2.26 -17.06
CA LEU A 48 9.59 3.50 -17.05
C LEU A 48 10.47 4.69 -16.71
N ILE A 49 11.26 4.60 -15.63
CA ILE A 49 12.12 5.69 -15.18
C ILE A 49 13.14 6.05 -16.26
N LEU A 50 13.81 5.04 -16.83
CA LEU A 50 14.78 5.25 -17.91
C LEU A 50 14.12 5.90 -19.13
N ALA A 51 12.97 5.37 -19.57
CA ALA A 51 12.26 5.89 -20.73
C ALA A 51 11.79 7.34 -20.51
N ALA A 52 11.26 7.65 -19.33
CA ALA A 52 10.81 8.99 -18.98
C ALA A 52 11.98 10.00 -18.91
N ARG A 53 13.14 9.59 -18.36
CA ARG A 53 14.34 10.45 -18.30
C ARG A 53 14.92 10.82 -19.66
N THR A 54 14.72 9.98 -20.69
CA THR A 54 15.19 10.28 -22.05
C THR A 54 14.31 11.26 -22.82
N ARG A 55 13.19 11.69 -22.23
CA ARG A 55 12.19 12.57 -22.88
C ARG A 55 12.28 14.00 -22.39
N GLU A 56 11.75 14.92 -23.19
CA GLU A 56 11.51 16.29 -22.77
C GLU A 56 10.28 16.35 -21.86
N LEU A 57 10.53 16.33 -20.55
CA LEU A 57 9.50 16.46 -19.52
C LEU A 57 9.29 17.93 -19.12
N ALA A 58 8.03 18.33 -18.96
CA ALA A 58 7.68 19.58 -18.31
C ALA A 58 8.16 19.59 -16.85
N GLY A 59 8.33 20.78 -16.25
CA GLY A 59 8.85 20.92 -14.88
C GLY A 59 8.09 20.08 -13.85
N GLY A 60 6.76 20.11 -13.89
CA GLY A 60 5.92 19.30 -12.99
C GLY A 60 6.03 17.79 -13.21
N GLN A 61 6.25 17.34 -14.46
CA GLN A 61 6.46 15.93 -14.77
C GLN A 61 7.83 15.46 -14.27
N ARG A 62 8.87 16.30 -14.43
CA ARG A 62 10.22 15.99 -13.93
C ARG A 62 10.23 15.85 -12.41
N MET A 63 9.63 16.79 -11.69
CA MET A 63 9.51 16.72 -10.23
C MET A 63 8.76 15.46 -9.78
N PHE A 64 7.70 15.09 -10.51
CA PHE A 64 6.96 13.87 -10.21
C PHE A 64 7.78 12.60 -10.48
N LEU A 65 8.56 12.57 -11.56
CA LEU A 65 9.45 11.45 -11.86
C LEU A 65 10.53 11.29 -10.79
N ASP A 66 11.16 12.40 -10.38
CA ASP A 66 12.18 12.38 -9.32
C ASP A 66 11.57 11.90 -8.00
N TRP A 67 10.38 12.40 -7.63
CA TRP A 67 9.64 11.88 -6.47
C TRP A 67 9.29 10.40 -6.59
N PHE A 68 8.87 9.93 -7.77
CA PHE A 68 8.53 8.53 -7.97
C PHE A 68 9.76 7.62 -7.81
N GLU A 69 10.91 8.02 -8.34
CA GLU A 69 12.16 7.25 -8.20
C GLU A 69 12.67 7.24 -6.74
N GLU A 70 12.63 8.39 -6.07
CA GLU A 70 13.21 8.54 -4.72
C GLU A 70 12.29 8.04 -3.59
N VAL A 71 10.97 8.18 -3.77
CA VAL A 71 9.97 7.94 -2.72
C VAL A 71 8.90 6.96 -3.18
N GLY A 72 8.33 7.18 -4.36
CA GLY A 72 7.18 6.45 -4.88
C GLY A 72 7.41 4.93 -4.95
N GLN A 73 8.30 4.53 -5.86
CA GLN A 73 8.68 3.14 -6.10
C GLN A 73 9.22 2.45 -4.84
N PRO A 74 10.19 3.01 -4.08
CA PRO A 74 10.68 2.38 -2.85
C PRO A 74 9.57 2.11 -1.82
N SER A 75 8.59 3.00 -1.69
CA SER A 75 7.48 2.84 -0.75
C SER A 75 6.55 1.70 -1.15
N ILE A 76 6.18 1.62 -2.43
CA ILE A 76 5.39 0.49 -2.98
C ILE A 76 6.14 -0.82 -2.79
N MET A 77 7.43 -0.87 -3.11
CA MET A 77 8.24 -2.08 -2.94
C MET A 77 8.27 -2.55 -1.47
N ARG A 78 8.40 -1.63 -0.52
CA ARG A 78 8.39 -1.94 0.92
C ARG A 78 7.05 -2.56 1.34
N ILE A 79 5.93 -2.01 0.87
CA ILE A 79 4.59 -2.55 1.12
C ILE A 79 4.48 -3.98 0.56
N LEU A 80 4.89 -4.17 -0.70
CA LEU A 80 4.79 -5.46 -1.39
C LEU A 80 5.68 -6.55 -0.80
N GLN A 81 6.77 -6.18 -0.14
CA GLN A 81 7.66 -7.10 0.59
C GLN A 81 7.13 -7.44 2.00
N GLY A 82 6.19 -6.65 2.51
CA GLY A 82 5.59 -6.82 3.83
C GLY A 82 4.42 -7.79 3.83
N LYS A 83 3.92 -8.10 5.04
CA LYS A 83 2.69 -8.87 5.22
C LYS A 83 1.50 -7.91 5.11
N ILE A 84 0.57 -8.21 4.20
CA ILE A 84 -0.69 -7.47 4.07
C ILE A 84 -1.74 -8.22 4.90
N PRO A 85 -2.37 -7.58 5.91
CA PRO A 85 -3.41 -8.21 6.72
C PRO A 85 -4.65 -8.51 5.86
N GLU A 86 -5.41 -9.54 6.22
CA GLU A 86 -6.69 -9.80 5.54
C GLU A 86 -7.78 -8.96 6.21
N ASN A 87 -8.30 -7.96 5.49
CA ASN A 87 -9.19 -6.96 6.07
C ASN A 87 -10.17 -6.39 5.01
N GLU A 88 -11.47 -6.53 5.26
CA GLU A 88 -12.55 -6.05 4.35
C GLU A 88 -12.61 -4.53 4.22
N GLU A 89 -12.31 -3.78 5.30
CA GLU A 89 -12.26 -2.32 5.25
C GLU A 89 -11.10 -1.85 4.37
N LEU A 90 -9.95 -2.52 4.47
CA LEU A 90 -8.79 -2.22 3.63
C LEU A 90 -9.08 -2.51 2.14
N ILE A 91 -9.81 -3.59 1.83
CA ILE A 91 -10.30 -3.87 0.48
C ILE A 91 -11.19 -2.73 -0.01
N ALA A 92 -12.17 -2.30 0.79
CA ALA A 92 -13.07 -1.19 0.42
C ALA A 92 -12.31 0.13 0.19
N GLN A 93 -11.25 0.39 0.97
CA GLN A 93 -10.37 1.54 0.76
C GLN A 93 -9.61 1.45 -0.57
N PHE A 94 -9.11 0.27 -0.95
CA PHE A 94 -8.45 0.08 -2.25
C PHE A 94 -9.43 0.26 -3.41
N ASP A 95 -10.65 -0.25 -3.28
CA ASP A 95 -11.70 -0.10 -4.29
C ASP A 95 -12.12 1.37 -4.45
N TYR A 96 -12.13 2.13 -3.36
CA TYR A 96 -12.41 3.57 -3.40
C TYR A 96 -11.31 4.36 -4.14
N GLU A 97 -10.03 4.09 -3.83
CA GLU A 97 -8.91 4.71 -4.58
C GLU A 97 -8.95 4.36 -6.05
N LYS A 98 -9.30 3.10 -6.36
CA LYS A 98 -9.43 2.64 -7.73
C LYS A 98 -10.52 3.42 -8.45
N PHE A 99 -11.69 3.60 -7.82
CA PHE A 99 -12.79 4.37 -8.39
C PHE A 99 -12.37 5.82 -8.70
N ILE A 100 -11.71 6.51 -7.76
CA ILE A 100 -11.21 7.88 -8.00
C ILE A 100 -10.26 7.91 -9.19
N LEU A 101 -9.26 7.02 -9.20
CA LEU A 101 -8.27 7.00 -10.26
C LEU A 101 -8.90 6.66 -11.62
N GLU A 102 -9.89 5.74 -11.67
CA GLU A 102 -10.62 5.39 -12.89
C GLU A 102 -11.34 6.59 -13.50
N GLU A 103 -11.97 7.45 -12.70
CA GLU A 103 -12.61 8.68 -13.17
C GLU A 103 -11.58 9.67 -13.76
N GLU A 104 -10.38 9.73 -13.21
CA GLU A 104 -9.30 10.60 -13.68
C GLU A 104 -8.54 10.04 -14.90
N MET A 105 -8.75 8.77 -15.26
CA MET A 105 -8.10 8.13 -16.43
C MET A 105 -8.53 8.73 -17.78
N GLY A 106 -9.46 9.70 -17.80
CA GLY A 106 -9.68 10.57 -18.95
C GLY A 106 -8.47 11.47 -19.27
N PHE A 107 -7.60 11.74 -18.30
CA PHE A 107 -6.48 12.69 -18.39
C PHE A 107 -6.91 14.10 -18.86
N GLU A 108 -8.15 14.51 -18.53
CA GLU A 108 -8.61 15.88 -18.77
C GLU A 108 -7.74 16.88 -17.99
N TYR A 109 -7.40 16.52 -16.74
CA TYR A 109 -6.52 17.26 -15.83
C TYR A 109 -5.38 16.33 -15.36
N PRO A 110 -4.21 16.33 -16.05
CA PRO A 110 -3.10 15.45 -15.68
C PRO A 110 -2.57 15.66 -14.25
N GLU A 111 -2.70 16.87 -13.72
CA GLU A 111 -2.35 17.21 -12.33
C GLU A 111 -3.17 16.45 -11.29
N ASP A 112 -4.43 16.14 -11.58
CA ASP A 112 -5.31 15.36 -10.71
C ASP A 112 -4.88 13.91 -10.69
N VAL A 113 -4.62 13.32 -11.88
CA VAL A 113 -4.03 11.98 -11.99
C VAL A 113 -2.73 11.88 -11.19
N ARG A 114 -1.85 12.88 -11.31
CA ARG A 114 -0.61 12.93 -10.53
C ARG A 114 -0.90 13.00 -9.03
N ALA A 115 -1.85 13.81 -8.60
CA ALA A 115 -2.23 13.93 -7.19
C ALA A 115 -2.73 12.59 -6.64
N SER A 116 -3.61 11.90 -7.36
CA SER A 116 -4.11 10.57 -6.98
C SER A 116 -2.99 9.53 -6.92
N LEU A 117 -2.08 9.51 -7.90
CA LEU A 117 -0.89 8.64 -7.86
C LEU A 117 0.00 8.92 -6.64
N ILE A 118 0.15 10.18 -6.23
CA ILE A 118 0.93 10.53 -5.03
C ILE A 118 0.18 10.07 -3.77
N ASN A 119 -1.10 10.39 -3.67
CA ASN A 119 -1.93 10.11 -2.49
C ASN A 119 -2.03 8.61 -2.22
N ILE A 120 -2.23 7.80 -3.25
CA ILE A 120 -2.24 6.33 -3.12
C ILE A 120 -0.96 5.85 -2.41
N VAL A 121 0.22 6.30 -2.85
CA VAL A 121 1.48 5.85 -2.26
C VAL A 121 1.68 6.35 -0.83
N ILE A 122 1.31 7.61 -0.56
CA ILE A 122 1.50 8.22 0.76
C ILE A 122 0.59 7.57 1.80
N ASP A 123 -0.66 7.28 1.44
CA ASP A 123 -1.66 6.80 2.38
C ASP A 123 -1.60 5.29 2.58
N LEU A 124 -1.15 4.52 1.58
CA LEU A 124 -1.11 3.06 1.63
C LEU A 124 -0.44 2.49 2.88
N PRO A 125 0.77 2.94 3.30
CA PRO A 125 1.40 2.46 4.52
C PRO A 125 0.51 2.63 5.76
N ALA A 126 -0.05 3.83 5.95
CA ALA A 126 -0.87 4.14 7.13
C ALA A 126 -2.16 3.31 7.17
N ARG A 127 -2.79 3.07 6.01
CA ARG A 127 -3.98 2.21 5.90
C ARG A 127 -3.68 0.76 6.26
N ILE A 128 -2.55 0.24 5.77
CA ILE A 128 -2.12 -1.14 6.06
C ILE A 128 -1.72 -1.30 7.53
N GLU A 129 -0.98 -0.34 8.10
CA GLU A 129 -0.60 -0.33 9.52
C GLU A 129 -1.84 -0.26 10.43
N SER A 130 -2.81 0.61 10.08
CA SER A 130 -4.09 0.70 10.79
C SER A 130 -4.82 -0.64 10.76
N ALA A 131 -4.96 -1.27 9.60
CA ALA A 131 -5.63 -2.58 9.47
C ALA A 131 -4.92 -3.69 10.27
N ALA A 132 -3.58 -3.68 10.31
CA ALA A 132 -2.80 -4.63 11.10
C ALA A 132 -2.94 -4.39 12.62
N SER A 133 -3.12 -3.14 13.05
CA SER A 133 -3.34 -2.81 14.47
C SER A 133 -4.69 -3.23 15.01
N VAL A 134 -5.73 -3.29 14.15
CA VAL A 134 -7.06 -3.80 14.53
C VAL A 134 -7.04 -5.32 14.81
N GLU A 135 -6.10 -6.07 14.24
CA GLU A 135 -5.85 -7.47 14.63
C GLU A 135 -5.26 -7.59 16.06
N VAL A 136 -4.74 -6.51 16.65
CA VAL A 136 -4.09 -6.49 17.96
C VAL A 136 -4.75 -5.45 18.87
N ILE A 137 -6.04 -5.62 19.16
CA ILE A 137 -6.64 -4.92 20.30
C ILE A 137 -6.20 -5.66 21.56
N MET A 138 -5.19 -5.10 22.25
CA MET A 138 -4.84 -5.50 23.60
C MET A 138 -5.66 -4.69 24.62
N ASP A 139 -6.66 -5.31 25.23
CA ASP A 139 -7.24 -4.74 26.45
C ASP A 139 -6.28 -5.00 27.61
N ILE A 140 -5.78 -3.94 28.22
CA ILE A 140 -4.95 -4.00 29.44
C ILE A 140 -5.84 -3.66 30.64
N TYR A 141 -6.12 -4.67 31.47
CA TYR A 141 -6.81 -4.47 32.75
C TYR A 141 -5.80 -4.48 33.89
N GLN A 142 -5.80 -3.42 34.71
CA GLN A 142 -5.13 -3.44 36.02
C GLN A 142 -6.09 -3.97 37.07
N VAL A 143 -5.74 -5.11 37.68
CA VAL A 143 -6.47 -5.68 38.83
C VAL A 143 -5.49 -5.83 39.98
N GLY A 144 -5.50 -4.87 40.91
CA GLY A 144 -4.56 -4.84 42.03
C GLY A 144 -3.12 -4.59 41.59
N GLN A 145 -2.18 -5.48 41.92
CA GLN A 145 -0.77 -5.37 41.51
C GLN A 145 -0.46 -6.08 40.17
N TYR A 146 -1.49 -6.54 39.45
CA TYR A 146 -1.31 -7.36 38.25
C TYR A 146 -1.76 -6.60 37.00
N THR A 147 -0.96 -6.73 35.94
CA THR A 147 -1.32 -6.31 34.58
C THR A 147 -1.77 -7.53 33.79
N MET A 148 -3.00 -7.52 33.30
CA MET A 148 -3.50 -8.53 32.37
C MET A 148 -3.64 -7.92 30.98
N SER A 149 -2.99 -8.54 29.99
CA SER A 149 -3.14 -8.21 28.56
C SER A 149 -3.97 -9.29 27.87
N TYR A 150 -5.05 -8.90 27.18
CA TYR A 150 -5.81 -9.81 26.30
C TYR A 150 -5.68 -9.37 24.85
N GLY A 151 -5.10 -10.19 23.99
CA GLY A 151 -5.20 -10.02 22.55
C GLY A 151 -6.40 -10.80 22.00
N MET A 152 -7.25 -10.15 21.20
CA MET A 152 -8.26 -10.84 20.40
C MET A 152 -7.85 -10.84 18.93
N ASP A 153 -7.78 -12.03 18.34
CA ASP A 153 -7.77 -12.20 16.90
C ASP A 153 -9.22 -12.15 16.39
N ILE A 154 -9.52 -11.07 15.65
CA ILE A 154 -10.85 -10.74 15.13
C ILE A 154 -11.40 -11.77 14.14
N HIS A 155 -10.56 -12.65 13.58
CA HIS A 155 -10.99 -13.67 12.61
C HIS A 155 -11.25 -15.04 13.23
N SER A 156 -10.67 -15.34 14.38
CA SER A 156 -10.84 -16.63 15.04
C SER A 156 -11.87 -16.60 16.17
N ASN A 157 -12.26 -15.42 16.68
CA ASN A 157 -13.08 -15.28 17.88
C ASN A 157 -12.50 -16.07 19.08
N LEU A 158 -11.20 -16.41 19.01
CA LEU A 158 -10.47 -17.16 20.02
C LEU A 158 -9.56 -16.19 20.77
N PRO A 159 -9.60 -16.17 22.10
CA PRO A 159 -8.69 -15.33 22.87
C PRO A 159 -7.26 -15.84 22.69
N ILE A 160 -6.35 -14.96 22.24
CA ILE A 160 -4.91 -15.21 22.34
C ILE A 160 -4.55 -14.98 23.81
N ARG A 161 -4.61 -16.05 24.60
CA ARG A 161 -4.18 -16.01 26.00
C ARG A 161 -2.66 -15.93 26.06
N GLN A 162 -2.13 -14.74 26.28
CA GLN A 162 -0.77 -14.56 26.80
C GLN A 162 -0.86 -13.85 28.16
N VAL A 163 -0.79 -14.64 29.23
CA VAL A 163 -0.72 -14.10 30.59
C VAL A 163 0.75 -13.85 30.90
N SER A 164 1.18 -12.60 30.86
CA SER A 164 2.49 -12.19 31.36
C SER A 164 2.35 -11.72 32.80
N LEU A 165 2.87 -12.50 33.74
CA LEU A 165 2.91 -12.15 35.17
C LEU A 165 4.14 -11.28 35.43
N PHE A 166 3.96 -9.97 35.51
CA PHE A 166 4.98 -9.08 36.06
C PHE A 166 4.58 -8.68 37.48
N SER A 167 5.47 -8.95 38.43
CA SER A 167 5.39 -8.53 39.82
C SER A 167 6.47 -7.48 40.04
N ASP A 168 6.08 -6.20 40.08
CA ASP A 168 6.97 -5.11 40.50
C ASP A 168 7.13 -5.14 42.02
N LYS A 169 7.93 -6.09 42.50
CA LYS A 169 8.55 -6.07 43.83
C LYS A 169 9.87 -6.83 43.79
N TRP A 170 10.96 -6.14 43.44
CA TRP A 170 12.26 -6.22 44.11
C TRP A 170 12.99 -4.90 43.94
#